data_AF-A0A967FN55-F1
#
_entry.id   AF-A0A967FN55-F1
#
_cell.length_a   1.000
_cell.length_b   1.000
_cell.length_c   1.000
_cell.angle_alpha   90.00
_cell.angle_beta   90.00
_cell.angle_gamma   90.00
#
_symmetry.space_group_name_H-M   'P 1'
#
loop_
_entity.id
_entity.type
_entity.pdbx_description
1 polymer ?
#
loop_
_entity_poly.entity_id
_entity_poly.type
_entity_poly.pdbx_seq_one_letter_code
_entity_poly.pdbx_strand_id
1 'polypeptide(L)'
;MQKSKIPTWRQLRHLNKVLSKKEKVILSATSVVLLAALLTVGLAFYFEHRVFVPKDGGEYIEGLVGAPQFINPIYAPSNDVDMDITRLVYSGLMRITPNGSLEPDLAESYEISDDGATYIFYLRGDARWHDGAQVTADDVIFTFDSILDPALASPLAVSFRSVQVEKIDDLTVQFTLDEAFSPFLSTMTVGILPQHLWQDVPTTGFQIAEFNKKPIGSGPYRTSLNPLPATRKA
;
A
#
# COMPACT_ATOMS: atom_id res chain seq x y z
N MET A 1 29.65 -13.87 58.66
CA MET A 1 28.62 -14.25 57.65
C MET A 1 27.24 -13.94 58.23
N GLN A 2 26.63 -12.82 57.85
CA GLN A 2 25.29 -12.44 58.33
C GLN A 2 24.24 -13.36 57.69
N LYS A 3 23.48 -14.09 58.52
CA LYS A 3 22.32 -14.86 58.05
C LYS A 3 21.30 -13.90 57.44
N SER A 4 20.84 -14.21 56.22
CA SER A 4 19.76 -13.48 55.56
C SER A 4 18.57 -13.31 56.52
N LYS A 5 18.09 -12.07 56.67
CA LYS A 5 16.91 -11.73 57.49
C LYS A 5 15.59 -12.14 56.83
N ILE A 6 15.64 -12.76 55.66
CA ILE A 6 14.46 -13.20 54.92
C ILE A 6 14.03 -14.57 55.46
N PRO A 7 12.79 -14.72 55.96
CA PRO A 7 12.31 -15.98 56.49
C PRO A 7 12.29 -17.08 55.42
N THR A 8 12.73 -18.28 55.80
CA THR A 8 12.70 -19.45 54.92
C THR A 8 11.27 -19.99 54.75
N TRP A 9 11.00 -20.69 53.64
CA TRP A 9 9.70 -21.32 53.37
C TRP A 9 9.19 -22.23 54.50
N ARG A 10 10.09 -22.88 55.25
CA ARG A 10 9.74 -23.69 56.43
C ARG A 10 9.27 -22.81 57.60
N GLN A 11 9.89 -21.65 57.82
CA GLN A 11 9.49 -20.69 58.85
C GLN A 11 8.15 -20.03 58.53
N LEU A 12 7.88 -19.75 57.25
CA LEU A 12 6.60 -19.17 56.81
C LEU A 12 5.40 -20.09 57.11
N ARG A 13 5.57 -21.42 57.08
CA ARG A 13 4.49 -22.37 57.46
C ARG A 13 4.07 -22.25 58.92
N HIS A 14 4.92 -21.71 59.79
CA HIS A 14 4.61 -21.52 61.21
C HIS A 14 3.90 -20.20 61.52
N LEU A 15 3.75 -19.28 60.55
CA LEU A 15 3.05 -17.99 60.74
C LEU A 15 1.65 -18.17 61.32
N ASN A 16 0.93 -19.20 60.89
CA ASN A 16 -0.42 -19.49 61.38
C ASN A 16 -0.48 -19.90 62.86
N LYS A 17 0.64 -20.34 63.45
CA LYS A 17 0.72 -20.70 64.87
C LYS A 17 1.16 -19.51 65.76
N VAL A 18 1.82 -18.51 65.17
CA VAL A 18 2.41 -17.38 65.90
C VAL A 18 1.50 -16.15 65.88
N LEU A 19 0.71 -15.95 64.81
CA LEU A 19 -0.17 -14.80 64.66
C LEU A 19 -1.51 -14.96 65.41
N SER A 20 -1.93 -13.90 66.09
CA SER A 20 -3.26 -13.75 66.70
C SER A 20 -4.37 -13.65 65.64
N LYS A 21 -5.64 -13.80 66.06
CA LYS A 21 -6.79 -13.70 65.14
C LYS A 21 -6.87 -12.34 64.42
N LYS A 22 -6.55 -11.24 65.12
CA LYS A 22 -6.58 -9.88 64.54
C LYS A 22 -5.47 -9.69 63.50
N GLU A 23 -4.26 -10.16 63.80
CA GLU A 23 -3.11 -10.05 62.88
C GLU A 23 -3.32 -10.88 61.61
N LYS A 24 -3.96 -12.04 61.70
CA LYS A 24 -4.35 -12.84 60.52
C LYS A 24 -5.30 -12.09 59.60
N VAL A 25 -6.30 -11.41 60.16
CA VAL A 25 -7.26 -10.60 59.38
C VAL A 25 -6.56 -9.41 58.71
N ILE A 26 -5.68 -8.72 59.44
CA ILE A 26 -4.88 -7.60 58.89
C ILE A 26 -3.94 -8.10 57.78
N LEU A 27 -3.25 -9.22 57.99
CA LEU A 27 -2.36 -9.82 56.99
C LEU A 27 -3.13 -10.25 55.74
N SER A 28 -4.31 -10.86 55.89
CA SER A 28 -5.13 -11.22 54.73
C SER A 28 -5.64 -9.99 53.98
N ALA A 29 -6.11 -8.97 54.70
CA ALA A 29 -6.62 -7.74 54.09
C ALA A 29 -5.51 -7.00 53.31
N THR A 30 -4.34 -6.82 53.93
CA THR A 30 -3.18 -6.20 53.28
C THR A 30 -2.68 -7.02 52.08
N SER A 31 -2.68 -8.35 52.17
CA SER A 31 -2.32 -9.22 51.05
C SER A 31 -3.30 -9.09 49.88
N VAL A 32 -4.62 -9.00 50.16
CA VAL A 32 -5.65 -8.79 49.13
C VAL A 32 -5.47 -7.42 48.46
N VAL A 33 -5.24 -6.36 49.23
CA VAL A 33 -4.98 -5.02 48.69
C VAL A 33 -3.72 -4.99 47.84
N LEU A 34 -2.64 -5.64 48.29
CA LEU A 34 -1.39 -5.74 47.53
C LEU A 34 -1.59 -6.49 46.21
N LEU A 35 -2.32 -7.61 46.22
CA LEU A 35 -2.63 -8.36 45.02
C LEU A 35 -3.49 -7.57 44.04
N ALA A 36 -4.50 -6.84 44.55
CA ALA A 36 -5.32 -5.96 43.73
C ALA A 36 -4.48 -4.84 43.09
N ALA A 37 -3.60 -4.20 43.86
CA ALA A 37 -2.71 -3.15 43.35
C ALA A 37 -1.74 -3.69 42.28
N LEU A 38 -1.14 -4.86 42.50
CA LEU A 38 -0.28 -5.52 41.52
C LEU A 38 -1.04 -5.87 40.24
N LEU A 39 -2.29 -6.35 40.36
CA LEU A 39 -3.13 -6.62 39.21
C LEU A 39 -3.47 -5.33 38.45
N THR A 40 -3.82 -4.26 39.15
CA THR A 40 -4.11 -2.96 38.53
C THR A 40 -2.90 -2.40 37.80
N VAL A 41 -1.71 -2.43 38.41
CA VAL A 41 -0.46 -2.00 37.77
C VAL A 41 -0.11 -2.88 36.57
N GLY A 42 -0.26 -4.20 36.70
CA GLY A 42 -0.02 -5.15 35.60
C GLY A 42 -0.97 -4.94 34.43
N LEU A 43 -2.25 -4.67 34.70
CA LEU A 43 -3.23 -4.33 33.68
C LEU A 43 -2.94 -2.98 33.03
N ALA A 44 -2.65 -1.94 33.84
CA ALA A 44 -2.28 -0.62 33.31
C ALA A 44 -1.06 -0.70 32.39
N PHE A 45 0.00 -1.38 32.84
CA PHE A 45 1.19 -1.66 32.03
C PHE A 45 0.83 -2.41 30.75
N TYR A 46 0.01 -3.46 30.84
CA TYR A 46 -0.43 -4.25 29.69
C TYR A 46 -1.26 -3.44 28.69
N PHE A 47 -2.10 -2.50 29.13
CA PHE A 47 -2.89 -1.64 28.25
C PHE A 47 -2.06 -0.51 27.64
N GLU A 48 -1.11 0.05 28.39
CA GLU A 48 -0.26 1.15 27.95
C GLU A 48 0.81 0.70 26.94
N HIS A 49 1.26 -0.56 27.02
CA HIS A 49 2.31 -1.11 26.15
C HIS A 49 1.78 -1.99 25.01
N ARG A 50 0.49 -1.85 24.63
CA ARG A 50 -0.02 -2.53 23.43
C ARG A 50 0.38 -1.73 22.20
N VAL A 51 0.90 -2.44 21.21
CA VAL A 51 1.02 -1.93 19.85
C VAL A 51 -0.05 -2.58 19.00
N PHE A 52 -0.78 -1.76 18.24
CA PHE A 52 -1.72 -2.28 17.26
C PHE A 52 -0.91 -2.83 16.08
N VAL A 53 -0.91 -4.14 15.92
CA VAL A 53 -0.30 -4.80 14.76
C VAL A 53 -1.41 -5.21 13.80
N PRO A 54 -1.26 -4.94 12.48
CA PRO A 54 -2.16 -5.52 11.49
C PRO A 54 -2.19 -7.03 11.65
N LYS A 55 -3.39 -7.60 11.61
CA LYS A 55 -3.54 -9.05 11.55
C LYS A 55 -3.43 -9.46 10.09
N ASP A 56 -2.52 -10.38 9.80
CA ASP A 56 -2.40 -10.94 8.45
C ASP A 56 -3.64 -11.76 8.08
N GLY A 57 -4.06 -11.61 6.83
CA GLY A 57 -5.22 -12.29 6.26
C GLY A 57 -6.55 -11.56 6.45
N GLY A 58 -7.59 -12.15 5.87
CA GLY A 58 -8.91 -11.52 5.72
C GLY A 58 -9.35 -11.54 4.27
N GLU A 59 -10.65 -11.40 4.06
CA GLU A 59 -11.24 -11.28 2.73
C GLU A 59 -12.04 -9.97 2.71
N TYR A 60 -11.76 -9.14 1.71
CA TYR A 60 -12.54 -7.96 1.42
C TYR A 60 -13.33 -8.22 0.15
N ILE A 61 -14.65 -8.12 0.24
CA ILE A 61 -15.56 -8.29 -0.89
C ILE A 61 -16.30 -6.98 -1.08
N GLU A 62 -16.17 -6.40 -2.27
CA GLU A 62 -16.86 -5.20 -2.70
C GLU A 62 -17.71 -5.49 -3.93
N GLY A 63 -18.93 -4.96 -3.96
CA GLY A 63 -19.81 -5.04 -5.11
C GLY A 63 -19.65 -3.81 -5.99
N LEU A 64 -19.23 -4.00 -7.24
CA LEU A 64 -19.15 -2.94 -8.23
C LEU A 64 -20.34 -3.01 -9.20
N VAL A 65 -20.89 -1.86 -9.59
CA VAL A 65 -22.01 -1.78 -10.54
C VAL A 65 -21.45 -1.65 -11.95
N GLY A 66 -21.46 -2.75 -12.70
CA GLY A 66 -20.94 -2.81 -14.06
C GLY A 66 -20.14 -4.10 -14.30
N ALA A 67 -19.35 -4.12 -15.36
CA ALA A 67 -18.41 -5.20 -15.63
C ALA A 67 -17.08 -4.62 -16.15
N PRO A 68 -15.93 -5.21 -15.78
CA PRO A 68 -14.66 -4.79 -16.33
C PRO A 68 -14.60 -5.08 -17.84
N GLN A 69 -14.04 -4.15 -18.61
CA GLN A 69 -13.80 -4.29 -20.03
C GLN A 69 -12.30 -4.44 -20.29
N PHE A 70 -11.51 -3.47 -19.83
CA PHE A 70 -10.06 -3.44 -20.02
C PHE A 70 -9.37 -3.03 -18.72
N ILE A 71 -8.68 -3.96 -18.06
CA ILE A 71 -7.86 -3.62 -16.90
C ILE A 71 -6.51 -3.07 -17.40
N ASN A 72 -6.56 -1.84 -17.90
CA ASN A 72 -5.47 -1.17 -18.61
C ASN A 72 -5.49 0.34 -18.33
N PRO A 73 -4.41 0.92 -17.76
CA PRO A 73 -4.31 2.34 -17.43
C PRO A 73 -4.67 3.31 -18.56
N ILE A 74 -4.34 2.97 -19.82
CA ILE A 74 -4.57 3.91 -20.94
C ILE A 74 -6.04 3.97 -21.37
N TYR A 75 -6.88 3.02 -20.94
CA TYR A 75 -8.32 2.94 -21.28
C TYR A 75 -9.25 3.05 -20.09
N ALA A 76 -8.77 2.75 -18.89
CA ALA A 76 -9.56 2.70 -17.67
C ALA A 76 -10.49 3.91 -17.43
N PRO A 77 -10.12 5.18 -17.78
CA PRO A 77 -11.00 6.33 -17.59
C PRO A 77 -12.34 6.27 -18.36
N SER A 78 -12.52 5.34 -19.30
CA SER A 78 -13.79 5.15 -20.01
C SER A 78 -14.81 4.29 -19.24
N ASN A 79 -14.42 3.66 -18.12
CA ASN A 79 -15.28 2.78 -17.34
C ASN A 79 -14.86 2.81 -15.85
N ASP A 80 -15.77 3.22 -14.97
CA ASP A 80 -15.50 3.32 -13.53
C ASP A 80 -15.02 2.01 -12.92
N VAL A 81 -15.56 0.86 -13.35
CA VAL A 81 -15.15 -0.46 -12.87
C VAL A 81 -13.71 -0.77 -13.28
N ASP A 82 -13.32 -0.41 -14.50
CA ASP A 82 -11.95 -0.59 -14.97
C ASP A 82 -10.99 0.34 -14.22
N MET A 83 -11.40 1.59 -13.96
CA MET A 83 -10.62 2.55 -13.19
C MET A 83 -10.34 2.06 -11.76
N ASP A 84 -11.36 1.55 -11.07
CA ASP A 84 -11.21 1.04 -9.70
C ASP A 84 -10.28 -0.17 -9.64
N ILE A 85 -10.46 -1.15 -10.54
CA ILE A 85 -9.59 -2.33 -10.57
C ILE A 85 -8.17 -1.96 -11.01
N THR A 86 -8.01 -1.08 -12.00
CA THR A 86 -6.71 -0.67 -12.52
C THR A 86 -5.87 0.02 -11.46
N ARG A 87 -6.47 0.86 -10.60
CA ARG A 87 -5.78 1.51 -9.46
C ARG A 87 -5.24 0.54 -8.41
N LEU A 88 -5.83 -0.66 -8.31
CA LEU A 88 -5.33 -1.70 -7.41
C LEU A 88 -4.17 -2.48 -8.04
N VAL A 89 -4.19 -2.63 -9.37
CA VAL A 89 -3.25 -3.47 -10.12
C VAL A 89 -2.00 -2.71 -10.56
N TYR A 90 -2.14 -1.46 -10.98
CA TYR A 90 -1.05 -0.64 -11.51
C TYR A 90 -0.78 0.56 -10.60
N SER A 91 0.50 0.88 -10.42
CA SER A 91 0.93 2.11 -9.76
C SER A 91 1.29 3.18 -10.79
N GLY A 92 1.03 4.45 -10.43
CA GLY A 92 1.51 5.62 -11.18
C GLY A 92 2.82 6.15 -10.59
N LEU A 93 3.36 7.23 -11.17
CA LEU A 93 4.52 7.92 -10.57
C LEU A 93 4.14 8.55 -9.23
N MET A 94 2.91 9.07 -9.15
CA MET A 94 2.28 9.63 -7.96
C MET A 94 1.05 8.79 -7.58
N ARG A 95 0.57 8.92 -6.35
CA ARG A 95 -0.73 8.38 -5.92
C ARG A 95 -1.48 9.35 -5.02
N ILE A 96 -2.80 9.17 -4.97
CA ILE A 96 -3.67 9.88 -4.04
C ILE A 96 -3.77 9.07 -2.75
N THR A 97 -3.49 9.71 -1.62
CA THR A 97 -3.59 9.07 -0.30
C THR A 97 -5.05 9.02 0.18
N PRO A 98 -5.36 8.23 1.23
CA PRO A 98 -6.72 8.19 1.79
C PRO A 98 -7.24 9.55 2.28
N ASN A 99 -6.36 10.54 2.53
CA ASN A 99 -6.77 11.89 2.94
C ASN A 99 -6.97 12.85 1.74
N GLY A 100 -6.74 12.38 0.51
CA GLY A 100 -6.85 13.15 -0.72
C GLY A 100 -5.58 13.90 -1.14
N SER A 101 -4.48 13.80 -0.40
CA SER A 101 -3.19 14.39 -0.77
C SER A 101 -2.51 13.58 -1.87
N LEU A 102 -1.62 14.22 -2.63
CA LEU A 102 -0.71 13.54 -3.55
C LEU A 102 0.59 13.19 -2.84
N GLU A 103 1.12 11.99 -3.11
CA GLU A 103 2.46 11.58 -2.70
C GLU A 103 3.13 10.70 -3.77
N PRO A 104 4.46 10.60 -3.80
CA PRO A 104 5.16 9.69 -4.71
C PRO A 104 4.75 8.23 -4.50
N ASP A 105 4.69 7.45 -5.60
CA ASP A 105 4.43 6.01 -5.59
C ASP A 105 5.56 5.24 -6.30
N LEU A 106 5.51 5.07 -7.63
CA LEU A 106 6.65 4.52 -8.37
C LEU A 106 7.85 5.47 -8.40
N ALA A 107 7.59 6.78 -8.27
CA ALA A 107 8.65 7.74 -8.02
C ALA A 107 9.07 7.69 -6.55
N GLU A 108 10.38 7.78 -6.30
CA GLU A 108 10.95 8.07 -5.00
C GLU A 108 10.85 9.56 -4.68
N SER A 109 11.11 10.41 -5.67
CA SER A 109 11.05 11.86 -5.56
C SER A 109 10.88 12.52 -6.94
N TYR A 110 10.64 13.82 -6.93
CA TYR A 110 10.59 14.62 -8.15
C TYR A 110 11.11 16.04 -7.91
N GLU A 111 11.56 16.68 -8.99
CA GLU A 111 11.98 18.08 -9.05
C GLU A 111 11.11 18.84 -10.05
N ILE A 112 10.86 20.12 -9.78
CA ILE A 112 10.14 21.02 -10.68
C ILE A 112 11.07 22.20 -10.97
N SER A 113 11.21 22.57 -12.24
CA SER A 113 11.96 23.75 -12.65
C SER A 113 11.30 25.05 -12.15
N ASP A 114 12.10 26.12 -12.06
CA ASP A 114 11.62 27.44 -11.59
C ASP A 114 10.48 28.01 -12.44
N ASP A 115 10.42 27.67 -13.73
CA ASP A 115 9.35 28.08 -14.64
C ASP A 115 8.09 27.19 -14.54
N GLY A 116 8.13 26.10 -13.76
CA GLY A 116 7.00 25.19 -13.56
C GLY A 116 6.65 24.30 -14.77
N ALA A 117 7.49 24.28 -15.80
CA ALA A 117 7.23 23.58 -17.06
C ALA A 117 8.02 22.26 -17.21
N THR A 118 9.09 22.06 -16.44
CA THR A 118 9.89 20.82 -16.46
C THR A 118 9.77 20.08 -15.14
N TYR A 119 9.52 18.78 -15.22
CA TYR A 119 9.38 17.88 -14.08
C TYR A 119 10.32 16.70 -14.25
N ILE A 120 11.20 16.45 -13.30
CA ILE A 120 12.10 15.29 -13.30
C ILE A 120 11.61 14.34 -12.22
N PHE A 121 11.32 13.09 -12.59
CA PHE A 121 10.96 12.03 -11.65
C PHE A 121 12.09 11.03 -11.51
N TYR A 122 12.43 10.73 -10.26
CA TYR A 122 13.39 9.69 -9.90
C TYR A 122 12.61 8.45 -9.45
N LEU A 123 12.73 7.35 -10.19
CA LEU A 123 12.04 6.10 -9.95
C LEU A 123 12.71 5.31 -8.82
N ARG A 124 11.89 4.58 -8.06
CA ARG A 124 12.40 3.70 -7.01
C ARG A 124 13.19 2.53 -7.61
N GLY A 125 14.42 2.31 -7.14
CA GLY A 125 15.23 1.16 -7.57
C GLY A 125 14.68 -0.21 -7.14
N ASP A 126 13.80 -0.25 -6.14
CA ASP A 126 13.15 -1.47 -5.63
C ASP A 126 11.79 -1.77 -6.28
N ALA A 127 11.28 -0.90 -7.17
CA ALA A 127 10.01 -1.11 -7.83
C ALA A 127 10.06 -2.35 -8.75
N ARG A 128 9.06 -3.22 -8.63
CA ARG A 128 8.95 -4.47 -9.40
C ARG A 128 7.53 -4.66 -9.92
N TRP A 129 7.44 -5.21 -11.11
CA TRP A 129 6.21 -5.77 -11.68
C TRP A 129 5.81 -7.05 -10.94
N HIS A 130 4.55 -7.46 -11.03
CA HIS A 130 4.06 -8.69 -10.38
C HIS A 130 4.73 -9.97 -10.89
N ASP A 131 5.39 -9.93 -12.05
CA ASP A 131 6.20 -11.02 -12.62
C ASP A 131 7.67 -11.00 -12.15
N GLY A 132 8.07 -9.99 -11.38
CA GLY A 132 9.41 -9.81 -10.82
C GLY A 132 10.37 -8.98 -11.67
N ALA A 133 9.98 -8.53 -12.87
CA ALA A 133 10.78 -7.59 -13.65
C ALA A 133 10.90 -6.24 -12.95
N GLN A 134 11.99 -5.51 -13.20
CA GLN A 134 12.19 -4.16 -12.66
C GLN A 134 11.36 -3.14 -13.42
N VAL A 135 10.75 -2.19 -12.70
CA VAL A 135 10.12 -1.02 -13.30
C VAL A 135 11.22 -0.01 -13.66
N THR A 136 11.19 0.51 -14.88
CA THR A 136 12.22 1.42 -15.42
C THR A 136 11.60 2.63 -16.13
N ALA A 137 12.43 3.60 -16.50
CA ALA A 137 12.00 4.75 -17.29
C ALA A 137 11.46 4.37 -18.67
N ASP A 138 11.88 3.22 -19.24
CA ASP A 138 11.37 2.75 -20.53
C ASP A 138 9.87 2.37 -20.44
N ASP A 139 9.43 1.82 -19.30
CA ASP A 139 8.01 1.54 -19.05
C ASP A 139 7.18 2.82 -19.01
N VAL A 140 7.72 3.87 -18.39
CA VAL A 140 7.08 5.19 -18.30
C VAL A 140 6.91 5.78 -19.70
N ILE A 141 7.99 5.86 -20.47
CA ILE A 141 7.99 6.39 -21.83
C ILE A 141 7.03 5.61 -22.70
N PHE A 142 7.12 4.28 -22.68
CA PHE A 142 6.22 3.41 -23.42
C PHE A 142 4.74 3.70 -23.11
N THR A 143 4.42 3.93 -21.84
CA THR A 143 3.04 4.23 -21.41
C THR A 143 2.55 5.55 -22.00
N PHE A 144 3.34 6.62 -21.90
CA PHE A 144 2.93 7.93 -22.41
C PHE A 144 2.92 7.99 -23.94
N ASP A 145 3.86 7.31 -24.61
CA ASP A 145 3.82 7.11 -26.06
C ASP A 145 2.56 6.35 -26.48
N SER A 146 2.17 5.31 -25.75
CA SER A 146 0.94 4.55 -26.00
C SER A 146 -0.32 5.40 -25.77
N ILE A 147 -0.31 6.30 -24.80
CA ILE A 147 -1.40 7.26 -24.59
C ILE A 147 -1.54 8.21 -25.79
N LEU A 148 -0.41 8.64 -26.35
CA LEU A 148 -0.38 9.61 -27.45
C LEU A 148 -0.58 8.98 -28.83
N ASP A 149 -0.40 7.66 -28.99
CA ASP A 149 -0.63 6.96 -30.25
C ASP A 149 -2.11 7.05 -30.70
N PRO A 150 -2.40 7.74 -31.82
CA PRO A 150 -3.77 7.85 -32.33
C PRO A 150 -4.40 6.51 -32.69
N ALA A 151 -3.60 5.48 -33.02
CA ALA A 151 -4.10 4.14 -33.34
C ALA A 151 -4.68 3.43 -32.12
N LEU A 152 -4.19 3.77 -30.92
CA LEU A 152 -4.67 3.19 -29.67
C LEU A 152 -5.92 3.90 -29.13
N ALA A 153 -6.20 5.12 -29.58
CA ALA A 153 -7.40 5.89 -29.23
C ALA A 153 -7.62 6.03 -27.71
N SER A 154 -6.55 6.29 -26.95
CA SER A 154 -6.65 6.52 -25.50
C SER A 154 -7.48 7.78 -25.19
N PRO A 155 -8.45 7.72 -24.25
CA PRO A 155 -9.13 8.92 -23.75
C PRO A 155 -8.20 9.93 -23.07
N LEU A 156 -7.01 9.49 -22.63
CA LEU A 156 -6.01 10.35 -21.97
C LEU A 156 -5.20 11.20 -22.94
N ALA A 157 -5.24 10.91 -24.25
CA ALA A 157 -4.41 11.58 -25.26
C ALA A 157 -4.56 13.11 -25.22
N VAL A 158 -5.77 13.62 -24.92
CA VAL A 158 -6.03 15.06 -24.83
C VAL A 158 -5.28 15.71 -23.68
N SER A 159 -5.15 15.02 -22.54
CA SER A 159 -4.47 15.54 -21.34
C SER A 159 -2.96 15.59 -21.48
N PHE A 160 -2.38 14.78 -22.36
CA PHE A 160 -0.91 14.66 -22.51
C PHE A 160 -0.37 15.18 -23.83
N ARG A 161 -1.21 15.71 -24.73
CA ARG A 161 -0.82 16.13 -26.08
C ARG A 161 0.35 17.12 -26.14
N SER A 162 0.44 18.00 -25.14
CA SER A 162 1.48 19.04 -25.00
C SER A 162 2.56 18.67 -23.97
N VAL A 163 2.73 17.38 -23.72
CA VAL A 163 3.70 16.85 -22.75
C VAL A 163 4.71 16.01 -23.51
N GLN A 164 5.97 16.41 -23.43
CA GLN A 164 7.10 15.64 -23.94
C GLN A 164 7.67 14.80 -22.79
N VAL A 165 8.04 13.56 -23.08
CA VAL A 165 8.60 12.62 -22.10
C VAL A 165 9.92 12.10 -22.62
N GLU A 166 10.98 12.24 -21.83
CA GLU A 166 12.34 11.87 -22.22
C GLU A 166 13.02 11.00 -21.16
N LYS A 167 13.78 10.00 -21.62
CA LYS A 167 14.65 9.20 -20.76
C LYS A 167 15.92 10.00 -20.43
N ILE A 168 16.19 10.21 -19.15
CA ILE A 168 17.52 10.67 -18.71
C ILE A 168 18.41 9.45 -18.49
N ASP A 169 17.92 8.48 -17.71
CA ASP A 169 18.55 7.18 -17.47
C ASP A 169 17.50 6.10 -17.12
N ASP A 170 17.92 4.90 -16.73
CA ASP A 170 17.01 3.77 -16.46
C ASP A 170 16.02 4.01 -15.31
N LEU A 171 16.32 4.93 -14.39
CA LEU A 171 15.49 5.28 -13.23
C LEU A 171 15.13 6.77 -13.19
N THR A 172 15.37 7.52 -14.26
CA THR A 172 15.11 8.96 -14.29
C THR A 172 14.42 9.35 -15.58
N VAL A 173 13.26 10.00 -15.44
CA VAL A 173 12.43 10.46 -16.57
C VAL A 173 12.12 11.94 -16.43
N GLN A 174 12.21 12.67 -17.53
CA GLN A 174 11.87 14.09 -17.61
C GLN A 174 10.57 14.28 -18.37
N PHE A 175 9.70 15.12 -17.84
CA PHE A 175 8.52 15.64 -18.52
C PHE A 175 8.70 17.12 -18.79
N THR A 176 8.43 17.56 -20.01
CA THR A 176 8.47 18.97 -20.40
C THR A 176 7.12 19.36 -20.97
N LEU A 177 6.53 20.41 -20.41
CA LEU A 177 5.24 20.97 -20.80
C LEU A 177 5.47 22.25 -21.61
N ASP A 178 4.56 22.55 -22.54
CA ASP A 178 4.57 23.82 -23.27
C ASP A 178 4.40 25.04 -22.36
N GLU A 179 3.60 24.89 -21.29
CA GLU A 179 3.31 25.92 -20.29
C GLU A 179 3.19 25.30 -18.90
N ALA A 180 3.44 26.12 -17.86
CA ALA A 180 3.30 25.68 -16.48
C ALA A 180 1.85 25.26 -16.17
N PHE A 181 1.69 24.04 -15.64
CA PHE A 181 0.39 23.47 -15.32
C PHE A 181 0.38 22.94 -13.88
N SER A 182 -0.13 23.74 -12.94
CA SER A 182 -0.13 23.38 -11.51
C SER A 182 -0.74 21.99 -11.19
N PRO A 183 -1.81 21.53 -11.87
CA PRO A 183 -2.37 20.19 -11.64
C PRO A 183 -1.56 19.04 -12.24
N PHE A 184 -0.42 19.26 -12.91
CA PHE A 184 0.32 18.21 -13.62
C PHE A 184 0.67 17.00 -12.74
N LEU A 185 1.08 17.21 -11.49
CA LEU A 185 1.37 16.11 -10.56
C LEU A 185 0.16 15.18 -10.30
N SER A 186 -1.07 15.70 -10.42
CA SER A 186 -2.28 14.87 -10.28
C SER A 186 -2.50 13.94 -11.47
N THR A 187 -2.03 14.31 -12.67
CA THR A 187 -2.15 13.46 -13.86
C THR A 187 -1.12 12.34 -13.86
N MET A 188 -0.02 12.51 -13.10
CA MET A 188 1.01 11.49 -12.85
C MET A 188 0.54 10.33 -11.95
N THR A 189 -0.76 10.28 -11.64
CA THR A 189 -1.43 9.14 -10.97
C THR A 189 -1.91 8.07 -11.94
N VAL A 190 -1.80 8.32 -13.26
CA VAL A 190 -2.03 7.30 -14.29
C VAL A 190 -1.06 6.14 -14.09
N GLY A 191 -1.59 4.91 -14.12
CA GLY A 191 -0.79 3.70 -13.95
C GLY A 191 0.17 3.47 -15.12
N ILE A 192 1.36 2.94 -14.82
CA ILE A 192 2.38 2.62 -15.83
C ILE A 192 2.16 1.21 -16.38
N LEU A 193 2.33 1.02 -17.69
CA LEU A 193 2.29 -0.26 -18.38
C LEU A 193 3.68 -0.91 -18.47
N PRO A 194 3.80 -2.24 -18.29
CA PRO A 194 5.06 -2.97 -18.49
C PRO A 194 5.42 -3.04 -19.97
N GLN A 195 6.41 -2.26 -20.41
CA GLN A 195 6.84 -2.22 -21.81
C GLN A 195 7.18 -3.62 -22.33
N HIS A 196 7.87 -4.43 -21.53
CA HIS A 196 8.32 -5.77 -21.93
C HIS A 196 7.19 -6.74 -22.29
N LEU A 197 5.95 -6.47 -21.87
CA LEU A 197 4.78 -7.26 -22.25
C LEU A 197 4.00 -6.64 -23.41
N TRP A 198 3.94 -5.31 -23.46
CA TRP A 198 3.05 -4.60 -24.36
C TRP A 198 3.71 -4.15 -25.68
N GLN A 199 5.03 -4.02 -25.74
CA GLN A 199 5.75 -3.50 -26.91
C GLN A 199 5.54 -4.35 -28.19
N ASP A 200 5.35 -5.67 -28.03
CA ASP A 200 5.18 -6.60 -29.15
C ASP A 200 3.69 -6.79 -29.53
N VAL A 201 2.77 -6.14 -28.81
CA VAL A 201 1.33 -6.21 -29.09
C VAL A 201 1.01 -5.25 -30.24
N PRO A 202 0.48 -5.73 -31.38
CA PRO A 202 0.08 -4.85 -32.46
C PRO A 202 -1.01 -3.88 -32.00
N THR A 203 -0.94 -2.62 -32.45
CA THR A 203 -1.91 -1.57 -32.09
C THR A 203 -3.36 -1.99 -32.38
N THR A 204 -3.59 -2.69 -33.49
CA THR A 204 -4.92 -3.22 -33.87
C THR A 204 -5.47 -4.29 -32.92
N GLY A 205 -4.60 -4.95 -32.15
CA GLY A 205 -4.94 -5.99 -31.19
C GLY A 205 -4.88 -5.53 -29.73
N PHE A 206 -4.50 -4.28 -29.46
CA PHE A 206 -4.14 -3.82 -28.12
C PHE A 206 -5.30 -3.93 -27.11
N GLN A 207 -6.53 -3.59 -27.53
CA GLN A 207 -7.74 -3.71 -26.68
C GLN A 207 -8.19 -5.16 -26.45
N ILE A 208 -7.88 -6.08 -27.36
CA ILE A 208 -8.27 -7.50 -27.25
C ILE A 208 -7.14 -8.39 -26.70
N ALA A 209 -6.00 -7.79 -26.37
CA ALA A 209 -4.86 -8.50 -25.80
C ALA A 209 -5.25 -9.21 -24.48
N GLU A 210 -4.71 -10.41 -24.26
CA GLU A 210 -4.95 -11.18 -23.04
C GLU A 210 -4.49 -10.45 -21.77
N PHE A 211 -3.52 -9.53 -21.90
CA PHE A 211 -3.04 -8.69 -20.80
C PHE A 211 -4.12 -7.77 -20.22
N ASN A 212 -5.17 -7.41 -20.98
CA ASN A 212 -6.32 -6.67 -20.42
C ASN A 212 -7.18 -7.51 -19.47
N LYS A 213 -7.09 -8.85 -19.53
CA LYS A 213 -7.81 -9.79 -18.67
C LYS A 213 -6.93 -10.38 -17.59
N LYS A 214 -5.62 -10.46 -17.84
CA LYS A 214 -4.59 -11.00 -16.95
C LYS A 214 -3.49 -9.94 -16.78
N PRO A 215 -3.83 -8.79 -16.19
CA PRO A 215 -2.90 -7.69 -16.07
C PRO A 215 -1.73 -8.06 -15.15
N ILE A 216 -0.54 -7.64 -15.56
CA ILE A 216 0.66 -7.63 -14.73
C ILE A 216 0.94 -6.16 -14.47
N GLY A 217 0.81 -5.76 -13.22
CA GLY A 217 1.07 -4.38 -12.80
C GLY A 217 2.13 -4.31 -11.71
N SER A 218 2.26 -3.13 -11.12
CA SER A 218 3.20 -2.82 -10.05
C SER A 218 2.50 -2.42 -8.74
N GLY A 219 1.17 -2.42 -8.75
CA GLY A 219 0.33 -2.03 -7.62
C GLY A 219 0.22 -3.11 -6.54
N PRO A 220 -0.50 -2.82 -5.44
CA PRO A 220 -0.58 -3.68 -4.27
C PRO A 220 -1.35 -5.00 -4.49
N TYR A 221 -2.22 -5.07 -5.51
CA TYR A 221 -3.02 -6.26 -5.80
C TYR A 221 -2.69 -6.82 -7.17
N ARG A 222 -2.74 -8.15 -7.29
CA ARG A 222 -2.63 -8.88 -8.55
C ARG A 222 -3.91 -9.65 -8.82
N THR A 223 -4.27 -9.81 -10.09
CA THR A 223 -5.44 -10.62 -10.44
C THR A 223 -5.20 -12.09 -10.12
N SER A 224 -6.23 -12.75 -9.57
CA SER A 224 -6.28 -14.19 -9.35
C SER A 224 -7.47 -14.75 -10.12
N LEU A 225 -7.24 -15.75 -10.98
CA LEU A 225 -8.30 -16.40 -11.75
C LEU A 225 -9.00 -17.52 -11.00
N ASN A 226 -8.65 -17.75 -9.73
CA ASN A 226 -9.34 -18.75 -8.92
C ASN A 226 -10.72 -18.23 -8.54
N PRO A 227 -11.80 -18.95 -8.88
CA PRO A 227 -13.14 -18.57 -8.43
C PRO A 227 -13.15 -18.56 -6.90
N LEU A 228 -13.77 -17.53 -6.31
CA LEU A 228 -14.00 -17.49 -4.87
C LEU A 228 -14.66 -18.81 -4.45
N PRO A 229 -14.19 -19.47 -3.38
CA PRO A 229 -14.85 -20.67 -2.88
C PRO A 229 -16.31 -20.34 -2.66
N ALA A 230 -17.22 -21.07 -3.30
CA ALA A 230 -18.64 -20.85 -3.19
C ALA A 230 -18.99 -20.72 -1.71
N THR A 231 -19.35 -19.50 -1.29
CA THR A 231 -19.71 -19.24 0.10
C THR A 231 -20.84 -20.20 0.44
N ARG A 232 -20.62 -21.08 1.43
CA ARG A 232 -21.70 -21.89 1.97
C ARG A 232 -22.77 -20.89 2.40
N LYS A 233 -23.93 -20.94 1.72
CA LYS A 233 -25.12 -20.18 2.11
C LYS A 233 -25.29 -20.34 3.63
N ALA A 234 -25.31 -19.20 4.33
CA ALA A 234 -25.75 -19.14 5.72
C ALA A 234 -27.24 -19.51 5.81
#